data_AF-A0A2E4QU22-F1
#
_entry.id   AF-A0A2E4QU22-F1
#
_cell.length_a   1.000
_cell.length_b   1.000
_cell.length_c   1.000
_cell.angle_alpha   90.00
_cell.angle_beta   90.00
_cell.angle_gamma   90.00
#
_symmetry.space_group_name_H-M   'P 1'
#
loop_
_entity.id
_entity.type
_entity.pdbx_description
1 polymer ?
#
loop_
_entity_poly.entity_id
_entity_poly.type
_entity_poly.pdbx_seq_one_letter_code
_entity_poly.pdbx_strand_id
1 'polypeptide(L)'
;MTTRTDPFPDSTPAAQVCPDAEDFLDEGVPGRDANAPDQMELNALRQVAFRTLRQIPHDNINLIAAGVAFFSVLAVFPGLTAAISLYGLFGDPSAISLQLDAVSDIFPDDVVNLVHNQMARLMVEENGSLAFGVIFSTLIALWSANNGIRTFSQALTIVHGETTRRGFFSATLISLGLTMGALTFFLAAIATMAVLPVWLSIVRLQNETELVILGLRWLVLFSIVVGLAMAVYRWGPDRKSPRWRWLWPGAILGSLVWIVVSIIFSTLLREFGLFNSTYGPLAAVIAMMFWFYLTAFIFLVGAELNVQLERQTACDSTIGKRQPLGEREAVPADTLAGEPIDSSNNP
;
A
#
# COMPACT_ATOMS: atom_id res chain seq x y z
N MET A 1 -65.35 -7.03 31.39
CA MET A 1 -64.68 -6.17 30.40
C MET A 1 -63.31 -5.82 30.94
N THR A 2 -62.31 -6.66 30.64
CA THR A 2 -60.91 -6.46 31.05
C THR A 2 -60.11 -6.15 29.80
N THR A 3 -59.76 -4.89 29.62
CA THR A 3 -58.88 -4.38 28.56
C THR A 3 -57.46 -4.84 28.86
N ARG A 4 -56.99 -5.83 28.09
CA ARG A 4 -55.59 -6.26 28.04
C ARG A 4 -54.82 -5.20 27.26
N THR A 5 -53.88 -4.56 27.94
CA THR A 5 -52.85 -3.71 27.35
C THR A 5 -51.89 -4.60 26.55
N ASP A 6 -51.87 -4.45 25.23
CA ASP A 6 -50.77 -4.97 24.40
C ASP A 6 -49.56 -4.05 24.61
N PRO A 7 -48.39 -4.56 25.06
CA PRO A 7 -47.18 -3.77 25.03
C PRO A 7 -46.68 -3.71 23.59
N PHE A 8 -46.33 -2.49 23.17
CA PHE A 8 -45.66 -2.20 21.91
C PHE A 8 -44.51 -3.18 21.66
N PRO A 9 -44.31 -3.67 20.43
CA PRO A 9 -43.10 -4.40 20.10
C PRO A 9 -41.93 -3.43 20.18
N ASP A 10 -41.09 -3.56 21.21
CA ASP A 10 -39.74 -3.00 21.25
C ASP A 10 -38.92 -3.68 20.15
N SER A 11 -39.10 -3.23 18.91
CA SER A 11 -38.18 -3.52 17.82
C SER A 11 -37.13 -2.43 17.76
N THR A 12 -36.29 -2.35 18.80
CA THR A 12 -34.89 -1.99 18.54
C THR A 12 -34.39 -3.07 17.59
N PRO A 13 -33.90 -2.75 16.38
CA PRO A 13 -33.35 -3.78 15.52
C PRO A 13 -32.13 -4.33 16.26
N ALA A 14 -32.30 -5.50 16.89
CA ALA A 14 -31.20 -6.29 17.38
C ALA A 14 -30.22 -6.36 16.20
N ALA A 15 -29.01 -5.82 16.40
CA ALA A 15 -27.94 -5.94 15.44
C ALA A 15 -27.90 -7.42 15.05
N GLN A 16 -28.26 -7.71 13.80
CA GLN A 16 -28.56 -9.06 13.37
C GLN A 16 -27.27 -9.87 13.56
N VAL A 17 -27.27 -10.70 14.60
CA VAL A 17 -26.13 -11.52 15.00
C VAL A 17 -25.68 -12.28 13.77
N CYS A 18 -24.38 -12.25 13.54
CA CYS A 18 -23.76 -12.94 12.44
C CYS A 18 -24.00 -14.45 12.59
N PRO A 19 -24.67 -15.11 11.62
CA PRO A 19 -24.98 -16.54 11.74
C PRO A 19 -23.72 -17.39 11.94
N ASP A 20 -22.60 -16.95 11.35
CA ASP A 20 -21.31 -17.63 11.42
C ASP A 20 -20.67 -17.57 12.83
N ALA A 21 -21.19 -16.70 13.71
CA ALA A 21 -20.63 -16.44 15.03
C ALA A 21 -21.43 -17.06 16.18
N GLU A 22 -22.60 -17.66 15.92
CA GLU A 22 -23.53 -18.15 16.95
C GLU A 22 -22.85 -19.10 17.95
N ASP A 23 -22.03 -20.02 17.47
CA ASP A 23 -21.32 -21.02 18.30
C ASP A 23 -20.19 -20.42 19.15
N PHE A 24 -19.78 -19.17 18.91
CA PHE A 24 -18.62 -18.52 19.54
C PHE A 24 -18.99 -17.38 20.50
N LEU A 25 -20.29 -17.09 20.65
CA LEU A 25 -20.78 -16.00 21.51
C LEU A 25 -20.58 -16.31 23.01
N ASP A 26 -20.63 -17.59 23.38
CA ASP A 26 -20.54 -18.04 24.78
C ASP A 26 -19.12 -17.83 25.38
N GLU A 27 -18.11 -17.57 24.55
CA GLU A 27 -16.73 -17.31 24.99
C GLU A 27 -16.55 -15.94 25.68
N GLY A 28 -17.52 -15.03 25.55
CA GLY A 28 -17.47 -13.70 26.17
C GLY A 28 -16.37 -12.78 25.60
N VAL A 29 -15.82 -13.10 24.43
CA VAL A 29 -14.81 -12.28 23.75
C VAL A 29 -15.51 -11.11 23.03
N PRO A 30 -15.17 -9.83 23.32
CA PRO A 30 -15.84 -8.68 22.71
C PRO A 30 -15.68 -8.65 21.18
N GLY A 31 -16.74 -8.37 20.42
CA GLY A 31 -16.67 -8.17 18.96
C GLY A 31 -16.59 -9.45 18.11
N ARG A 32 -16.90 -10.62 18.69
CA ARG A 32 -16.91 -11.93 18.00
C ARG A 32 -17.98 -12.02 16.89
N ASP A 33 -19.05 -11.25 16.99
CA ASP A 33 -20.19 -11.19 16.07
C ASP A 33 -20.15 -9.99 15.11
N ALA A 34 -19.09 -9.19 15.15
CA ALA A 34 -18.96 -7.99 14.35
C ALA A 34 -18.81 -8.32 12.85
N ASN A 35 -19.76 -7.86 12.02
CA ASN A 35 -19.71 -8.03 10.56
C ASN A 35 -18.82 -6.97 9.86
N ALA A 36 -18.33 -6.00 10.62
CA ALA A 36 -17.47 -4.91 10.16
C ALA A 36 -16.68 -4.29 11.33
N PRO A 37 -15.50 -3.68 11.09
CA PRO A 37 -14.70 -3.07 12.15
C PRO A 37 -15.38 -1.93 12.92
N ASP A 38 -16.28 -1.19 12.29
CA ASP A 38 -17.03 -0.08 12.89
C ASP A 38 -18.12 -0.55 13.87
N GLN A 39 -18.50 -1.83 13.81
CA GLN A 39 -19.44 -2.44 14.75
C GLN A 39 -18.76 -2.97 16.02
N MET A 40 -17.42 -2.98 16.06
CA MET A 40 -16.68 -3.51 17.19
C MET A 40 -16.74 -2.57 18.39
N GLU A 41 -16.97 -3.15 19.56
CA GLU A 41 -16.89 -2.43 20.82
C GLU A 41 -15.47 -1.90 21.08
N LEU A 42 -15.36 -0.83 21.87
CA LEU A 42 -14.09 -0.23 22.24
C LEU A 42 -13.12 -1.23 22.92
N ASN A 43 -13.67 -2.15 23.71
CA ASN A 43 -12.89 -3.19 24.36
C ASN A 43 -12.27 -4.17 23.35
N ALA A 44 -13.00 -4.52 22.29
CA ALA A 44 -12.49 -5.33 21.19
C ALA A 44 -11.35 -4.61 20.46
N LEU A 45 -11.56 -3.34 20.10
CA LEU A 45 -10.54 -2.52 19.42
C LEU A 45 -9.26 -2.35 20.26
N ARG A 46 -9.40 -2.19 21.58
CA ARG A 46 -8.27 -2.13 22.50
C ARG A 46 -7.49 -3.44 22.54
N GLN A 47 -8.18 -4.59 22.57
CA GLN A 47 -7.54 -5.91 22.51
C GLN A 47 -6.80 -6.11 21.18
N VAL A 48 -7.40 -5.68 20.07
CA VAL A 48 -6.79 -5.73 18.73
C VAL A 48 -5.53 -4.89 18.71
N ALA A 49 -5.59 -3.62 19.14
CA ALA A 49 -4.42 -2.74 19.15
C ALA A 49 -3.27 -3.29 20.02
N PHE A 50 -3.57 -3.82 21.21
CA PHE A 50 -2.55 -4.43 22.07
C PHE A 50 -1.93 -5.68 21.43
N ARG A 51 -2.76 -6.53 20.79
CA ARG A 51 -2.26 -7.70 20.06
C ARG A 51 -1.39 -7.32 18.88
N THR A 52 -1.80 -6.35 18.06
CA THR A 52 -0.98 -5.83 16.96
C THR A 52 0.40 -5.41 17.46
N LEU A 53 0.48 -4.62 18.55
CA LEU A 53 1.77 -4.19 19.11
C LEU A 53 2.63 -5.36 19.62
N ARG A 54 2.00 -6.36 20.23
CA ARG A 54 2.70 -7.57 20.72
C ARG A 54 3.19 -8.45 19.58
N GLN A 55 2.50 -8.44 18.44
CA GLN A 55 2.81 -9.27 17.29
C GLN A 55 3.96 -8.72 16.44
N ILE A 56 4.19 -7.39 16.42
CA ILE A 56 5.29 -6.75 15.70
C ILE A 56 6.65 -7.45 15.87
N PRO A 57 7.16 -7.68 17.10
CA PRO A 57 8.40 -8.40 17.30
C PRO A 57 8.28 -9.91 17.04
N HIS A 58 7.11 -10.49 17.28
CA HIS A 58 6.87 -11.93 17.09
C HIS A 58 6.98 -12.34 15.61
N ASP A 59 6.43 -11.51 14.72
CA ASP A 59 6.43 -11.77 13.27
C ASP A 59 7.63 -11.14 12.56
N ASN A 60 8.62 -10.65 13.34
CA ASN A 60 9.84 -10.04 12.82
C ASN A 60 9.57 -8.93 11.80
N ILE A 61 8.52 -8.13 11.99
CA ILE A 61 8.09 -7.09 11.02
C ILE A 61 9.24 -6.12 10.71
N ASN A 62 10.08 -5.80 11.71
CA ASN A 62 11.30 -5.00 11.51
C ASN A 62 12.27 -5.63 10.48
N LEU A 63 12.56 -6.93 10.61
CA LEU A 63 13.49 -7.62 9.72
C LEU A 63 12.91 -7.73 8.30
N ILE A 64 11.62 -8.03 8.20
CA ILE A 64 10.91 -8.12 6.93
C ILE A 64 10.90 -6.74 6.24
N ALA A 65 10.59 -5.67 6.97
CA ALA A 65 10.61 -4.29 6.45
C ALA A 65 12.01 -3.88 5.96
N ALA A 66 13.08 -4.29 6.66
CA ALA A 66 14.45 -4.06 6.22
C ALA A 66 14.77 -4.79 4.91
N GLY A 67 14.31 -6.03 4.77
CA GLY A 67 14.39 -6.78 3.50
C GLY A 67 13.67 -6.09 2.36
N VAL A 68 12.43 -5.63 2.59
CA VAL A 68 11.68 -4.83 1.60
C VAL A 68 12.47 -3.60 1.19
N ALA A 69 12.97 -2.83 2.15
CA ALA A 69 13.71 -1.60 1.88
C ALA A 69 14.95 -1.83 1.01
N PHE A 70 15.73 -2.88 1.32
CA PHE A 70 16.91 -3.26 0.55
C PHE A 70 16.55 -3.57 -0.91
N PHE A 71 15.53 -4.42 -1.14
CA PHE A 71 15.10 -4.75 -2.50
C PHE A 71 14.42 -3.57 -3.21
N SER A 72 13.75 -2.66 -2.49
CA SER A 72 13.22 -1.42 -3.04
C SER A 72 14.34 -0.51 -3.55
N VAL A 73 15.44 -0.34 -2.81
CA VAL A 73 16.60 0.45 -3.27
C VAL A 73 17.19 -0.15 -4.55
N LEU A 74 17.38 -1.48 -4.60
CA LEU A 74 17.90 -2.16 -5.80
C LEU A 74 16.96 -2.02 -7.00
N ALA A 75 15.65 -1.90 -6.76
CA ALA A 75 14.65 -1.73 -7.80
C ALA A 75 14.57 -0.29 -8.37
N VAL A 76 15.14 0.72 -7.68
CA VAL A 76 15.07 2.12 -8.15
C VAL A 76 15.76 2.32 -9.49
N PHE A 77 17.00 1.84 -9.66
CA PHE A 77 17.77 2.07 -10.89
C PHE A 77 17.14 1.37 -12.13
N PRO A 78 16.75 0.09 -12.05
CA PRO A 78 16.00 -0.54 -13.14
C PRO A 78 14.62 0.11 -13.36
N GLY A 79 13.96 0.55 -12.29
CA GLY A 79 12.67 1.24 -12.36
C GLY A 79 12.75 2.57 -13.11
N LEU A 80 13.78 3.37 -12.83
CA LEU A 80 14.03 4.62 -13.54
C LEU A 80 14.31 4.36 -15.03
N THR A 81 15.17 3.38 -15.34
CA THR A 81 15.46 2.95 -16.71
C THR A 81 14.20 2.51 -17.46
N ALA A 82 13.34 1.74 -16.81
CA ALA A 82 12.07 1.29 -17.37
C ALA A 82 11.11 2.47 -17.61
N ALA A 83 11.00 3.40 -16.66
CA ALA A 83 10.15 4.58 -16.79
C ALA A 83 10.59 5.48 -17.95
N ILE A 84 11.89 5.76 -18.07
CA ILE A 84 12.46 6.52 -19.19
C ILE A 84 12.20 5.81 -20.52
N SER A 85 12.43 4.50 -20.59
CA SER A 85 12.23 3.73 -21.83
C SER A 85 10.76 3.68 -22.25
N LEU A 86 9.84 3.55 -21.28
CA LEU A 86 8.41 3.59 -21.53
C LEU A 86 7.97 4.97 -22.04
N TYR A 87 8.50 6.04 -21.45
CA TYR A 87 8.23 7.40 -21.91
C TYR A 87 8.78 7.62 -23.33
N GLY A 88 9.98 7.14 -23.65
CA GLY A 88 10.55 7.22 -25.00
C GLY A 88 9.75 6.45 -26.08
N LEU A 89 8.92 5.47 -25.68
CA LEU A 89 8.08 4.71 -26.59
C LEU A 89 6.74 5.41 -26.91
N PHE A 90 6.20 6.19 -25.97
CA PHE A 90 4.87 6.81 -26.07
C PHE A 90 4.89 8.34 -26.11
N GLY A 91 6.00 8.97 -25.72
CA GLY A 91 6.20 10.41 -25.68
C GLY A 91 6.86 10.94 -26.96
N ASP A 92 6.64 12.23 -27.25
CA ASP A 92 7.28 12.91 -28.38
C ASP A 92 8.78 13.09 -28.08
N PRO A 93 9.70 12.51 -28.88
CA PRO A 93 11.13 12.58 -28.63
C PRO A 93 11.67 14.02 -28.58
N SER A 94 11.00 14.96 -29.25
CA SER A 94 11.37 16.38 -29.29
C SER A 94 11.03 17.14 -27.99
N ALA A 95 10.05 16.66 -27.22
CA ALA A 95 9.71 17.24 -25.91
C ALA A 95 10.72 16.84 -24.83
N ILE A 96 11.36 15.67 -24.97
CA ILE A 96 12.32 15.10 -24.01
C ILE A 96 13.65 15.87 -24.03
N SER A 97 14.20 16.17 -25.20
CA SER A 97 15.46 16.92 -25.33
C SER A 97 15.33 18.33 -24.73
N LEU A 98 14.20 19.00 -25.00
CA LEU A 98 13.93 20.34 -24.49
C LEU A 98 13.75 20.38 -22.96
N GLN A 99 13.30 19.28 -22.35
CA GLN A 99 13.16 19.13 -20.90
C GLN A 99 14.44 18.63 -20.22
N LEU A 100 15.24 17.78 -20.86
CA LEU A 100 16.53 17.33 -20.33
C LEU A 100 17.52 18.49 -20.22
N ASP A 101 17.57 19.36 -21.22
CA ASP A 101 18.41 20.57 -21.18
C ASP A 101 18.00 21.55 -20.07
N ALA A 102 16.73 21.52 -19.65
CA ALA A 102 16.20 22.37 -18.57
C ALA A 102 16.46 21.81 -17.16
N VAL A 103 16.84 20.53 -17.04
CA VAL A 103 17.01 19.85 -15.74
C VAL A 103 18.42 19.23 -15.59
N SER A 104 19.28 19.40 -16.60
CA SER A 104 20.69 18.97 -16.60
C SER A 104 21.51 19.60 -15.46
N ASP A 105 21.17 20.82 -15.03
CA ASP A 105 21.79 21.48 -13.89
C ASP A 105 21.43 20.85 -12.52
N ILE A 106 20.40 20.00 -12.48
CA ILE A 106 19.84 19.42 -11.25
C ILE A 106 20.21 17.94 -11.10
N PHE A 107 20.42 17.23 -12.21
CA PHE A 107 20.78 15.81 -12.21
C PHE A 107 22.28 15.59 -12.46
N PRO A 108 22.91 14.57 -11.85
CA PRO A 108 24.29 14.19 -12.17
C PRO A 108 24.44 13.83 -13.65
N ASP A 109 25.59 14.19 -14.24
CA ASP A 109 25.91 13.94 -15.66
C ASP A 109 25.66 12.48 -16.08
N ASP A 110 25.91 11.52 -15.19
CA ASP A 110 25.67 10.09 -15.45
C ASP A 110 24.19 9.76 -15.74
N VAL A 111 23.26 10.42 -15.05
CA VAL A 111 21.81 10.22 -15.26
C VAL A 111 21.38 10.85 -16.59
N VAL A 112 21.88 12.04 -16.89
CA VAL A 112 21.62 12.75 -18.15
C VAL A 112 22.17 11.96 -19.33
N ASN A 113 23.41 11.48 -19.22
CA ASN A 113 24.06 10.63 -20.23
C ASN A 113 23.33 9.30 -20.43
N LEU A 114 22.82 8.68 -19.37
CA LEU A 114 22.02 7.45 -19.48
C LEU A 114 20.77 7.69 -20.33
N VAL A 115 20.06 8.79 -20.09
CA VAL A 115 18.85 9.16 -20.84
C VAL A 115 19.20 9.52 -22.28
N HIS A 116 20.22 10.34 -22.52
CA HIS A 116 20.68 10.69 -23.87
C HIS A 116 21.08 9.47 -24.68
N ASN A 117 21.84 8.55 -24.10
CA ASN A 117 22.26 7.32 -24.76
C ASN A 117 21.06 6.42 -25.09
N GLN A 118 20.03 6.40 -24.23
CA GLN A 118 18.80 5.66 -24.51
C GLN A 118 17.98 6.30 -25.63
N MET A 119 17.88 7.63 -25.65
CA MET A 119 17.21 8.40 -26.70
C MET A 119 17.91 8.28 -28.05
N ALA A 120 19.23 8.38 -28.08
CA ALA A 120 20.03 8.17 -29.29
C ALA A 120 19.82 6.77 -29.88
N ARG A 121 19.68 5.75 -29.03
CA ARG A 121 19.31 4.38 -29.46
C ARG A 121 17.90 4.28 -30.04
N LEU A 122 16.97 5.14 -29.63
CA LEU A 122 15.60 5.16 -30.13
C LEU A 122 15.46 5.98 -31.44
N MET A 123 16.23 7.05 -31.60
CA MET A 123 16.17 7.93 -32.77
C MET A 123 16.93 7.43 -34.00
N VAL A 124 17.85 6.46 -33.85
CA VAL A 124 18.80 6.09 -34.91
C VAL A 124 18.28 5.04 -35.92
N GLU A 125 17.20 4.27 -35.70
CA GLU A 125 16.99 3.08 -36.56
C GLU A 125 15.57 2.71 -37.04
N GLU A 126 15.42 2.69 -38.37
CA GLU A 126 14.34 2.09 -39.18
C GLU A 126 14.43 0.54 -39.30
N ASN A 127 15.38 -0.14 -38.63
CA ASN A 127 15.59 -1.58 -38.80
C ASN A 127 15.02 -2.40 -37.62
N GLY A 128 13.94 -3.15 -37.87
CA GLY A 128 13.15 -3.91 -36.88
C GLY A 128 13.87 -4.97 -36.03
N SER A 129 15.18 -5.19 -36.21
CA SER A 129 16.00 -6.10 -35.39
C SER A 129 16.38 -5.50 -34.03
N LEU A 130 16.45 -4.16 -33.88
CA LEU A 130 16.82 -3.48 -32.64
C LEU A 130 15.62 -3.09 -31.77
N ALA A 131 14.43 -2.95 -32.35
CA ALA A 131 13.17 -2.81 -31.62
C ALA A 131 12.94 -3.97 -30.64
N PHE A 132 13.31 -5.20 -31.04
CA PHE A 132 13.32 -6.36 -30.15
C PHE A 132 14.27 -6.20 -28.95
N GLY A 133 15.45 -5.63 -29.15
CA GLY A 133 16.42 -5.37 -28.08
C GLY A 133 15.95 -4.31 -27.08
N VAL A 134 15.30 -3.25 -27.56
CA VAL A 134 14.68 -2.21 -26.72
C VAL A 134 13.50 -2.76 -25.93
N ILE A 135 12.61 -3.52 -26.57
CA ILE A 135 11.48 -4.17 -25.89
C ILE A 135 12.01 -5.16 -24.83
N PHE A 136 12.99 -5.99 -25.19
CA PHE A 136 13.54 -7.00 -24.29
C PHE A 136 14.29 -6.40 -23.10
N SER A 137 15.11 -5.36 -23.31
CA SER A 137 15.79 -4.62 -22.24
C SER A 137 14.79 -3.87 -21.34
N THR A 138 13.73 -3.30 -21.92
CA THR A 138 12.63 -2.67 -21.16
C THR A 138 11.89 -3.71 -20.31
N LEU A 139 11.61 -4.90 -20.85
CA LEU A 139 11.00 -5.99 -20.10
C LEU A 139 11.89 -6.49 -18.96
N ILE A 140 13.20 -6.60 -19.17
CA ILE A 140 14.17 -6.96 -18.12
C ILE A 140 14.25 -5.87 -17.05
N ALA A 141 14.27 -4.60 -17.45
CA ALA A 141 14.29 -3.47 -16.53
C ALA A 141 12.99 -3.42 -15.70
N LEU A 142 11.84 -3.58 -16.34
CA LEU A 142 10.53 -3.63 -15.69
C LEU A 142 10.42 -4.84 -14.75
N TRP A 143 10.94 -6.00 -15.15
CA TRP A 143 11.01 -7.18 -14.30
C TRP A 143 11.87 -6.94 -13.05
N SER A 144 13.02 -6.29 -13.21
CA SER A 144 13.93 -5.97 -12.11
C SER A 144 13.35 -4.87 -11.19
N ALA A 145 12.64 -3.90 -11.77
CA ALA A 145 11.93 -2.84 -11.05
C ALA A 145 10.78 -3.39 -10.19
N ASN A 146 10.16 -4.48 -10.62
CA ASN A 146 9.03 -5.10 -9.91
C ASN A 146 9.47 -5.82 -8.62
N ASN A 147 10.76 -6.04 -8.40
CA ASN A 147 11.25 -6.78 -7.23
C ASN A 147 10.85 -6.13 -5.91
N GLY A 148 10.87 -4.79 -5.79
CA GLY A 148 10.44 -4.12 -4.56
C GLY A 148 8.98 -4.40 -4.19
N ILE A 149 8.07 -4.34 -5.17
CA ILE A 149 6.64 -4.60 -4.95
C ILE A 149 6.40 -6.10 -4.70
N ARG A 150 7.14 -6.99 -5.36
CA ARG A 150 7.09 -8.44 -5.10
C ARG A 150 7.52 -8.76 -3.68
N THR A 151 8.64 -8.21 -3.23
CA THR A 151 9.12 -8.39 -1.85
C THR A 151 8.11 -7.82 -0.85
N PHE A 152 7.51 -6.66 -1.13
CA PHE A 152 6.47 -6.11 -0.26
C PHE A 152 5.20 -6.99 -0.24
N SER A 153 4.78 -7.52 -1.38
CA SER A 153 3.64 -8.44 -1.45
C SER A 153 3.91 -9.74 -0.70
N GLN A 154 5.13 -10.27 -0.80
CA GLN A 154 5.57 -11.43 -0.01
C GLN A 154 5.62 -11.12 1.49
N ALA A 155 6.10 -9.92 1.87
CA ALA A 155 6.07 -9.46 3.25
C ALA A 155 4.64 -9.40 3.79
N LEU A 156 3.68 -8.94 2.99
CA LEU A 156 2.26 -8.96 3.34
C LEU A 156 1.75 -10.38 3.51
N THR A 157 2.06 -11.31 2.59
CA THR A 157 1.70 -12.72 2.74
C THR A 157 2.22 -13.30 4.06
N ILE A 158 3.47 -13.01 4.43
CA ILE A 158 4.06 -13.45 5.71
C ILE A 158 3.31 -12.85 6.91
N VAL A 159 3.03 -11.55 6.90
CA VAL A 159 2.26 -10.87 7.97
C VAL A 159 0.84 -11.44 8.10
N HIS A 160 0.24 -11.91 7.02
CA HIS A 160 -1.07 -12.57 7.08
C HIS A 160 -0.99 -14.03 7.56
N GLY A 161 0.19 -14.56 7.89
CA GLY A 161 0.37 -15.97 8.24
C GLY A 161 0.17 -16.94 7.08
N GLU A 162 0.22 -16.43 5.85
CA GLU A 162 -0.04 -17.19 4.63
C GLU A 162 1.25 -17.74 4.03
N THR A 163 1.10 -18.79 3.22
CA THR A 163 2.17 -19.33 2.38
C THR A 163 1.92 -18.96 0.92
N THR A 164 2.99 -18.65 0.19
CA THR A 164 2.88 -18.31 -1.23
C THR A 164 2.50 -19.57 -2.03
N ARG A 165 1.29 -19.60 -2.58
CA ARG A 165 0.75 -20.67 -3.44
C ARG A 165 0.59 -20.23 -4.90
N ARG A 166 0.55 -18.92 -5.17
CA ARG A 166 0.50 -18.34 -6.51
C ARG A 166 1.67 -18.80 -7.35
N GLY A 167 1.37 -19.31 -8.54
CA GLY A 167 2.36 -19.56 -9.56
C GLY A 167 3.12 -18.28 -9.93
N PHE A 168 4.38 -18.45 -10.38
CA PHE A 168 5.28 -17.36 -10.73
C PHE A 168 4.67 -16.30 -11.66
N PHE A 169 3.88 -16.73 -12.65
CA PHE A 169 3.23 -15.85 -13.61
C PHE A 169 2.15 -14.97 -12.97
N SER A 170 1.25 -15.55 -12.16
CA SER A 170 0.17 -14.80 -11.49
C SER A 170 0.73 -13.79 -10.48
N ALA A 171 1.72 -14.20 -9.67
CA ALA A 171 2.39 -13.31 -8.73
C ALA A 171 3.08 -12.14 -9.45
N THR A 172 3.69 -12.40 -10.61
CA THR A 172 4.31 -11.37 -11.44
C THR A 172 3.30 -10.37 -11.97
N LEU A 173 2.18 -10.85 -12.53
CA LEU A 173 1.17 -10.00 -13.14
C LEU A 173 0.50 -9.07 -12.12
N ILE A 174 0.20 -9.60 -10.94
CA ILE A 174 -0.36 -8.81 -9.82
C ILE A 174 0.64 -7.74 -9.38
N SER A 175 1.91 -8.11 -9.18
CA SER A 175 2.94 -7.18 -8.76
C SER A 175 3.20 -6.09 -9.81
N LEU A 176 3.16 -6.43 -11.11
CA LEU A 176 3.22 -5.44 -12.19
C LEU A 176 2.00 -4.51 -12.16
N GLY A 177 0.80 -5.05 -11.97
CA GLY A 177 -0.42 -4.25 -11.82
C GLY A 177 -0.35 -3.27 -10.64
N LEU A 178 0.15 -3.72 -9.49
CA LEU A 178 0.40 -2.88 -8.31
C LEU A 178 1.48 -1.83 -8.57
N THR A 179 2.54 -2.18 -9.30
CA THR A 179 3.59 -1.23 -9.69
C THR A 179 3.04 -0.15 -10.62
N MET A 180 2.24 -0.52 -11.62
CA MET A 180 1.55 0.43 -12.50
C MET A 180 0.54 1.29 -11.73
N GLY A 181 -0.16 0.71 -10.75
CA GLY A 181 -1.02 1.44 -9.83
C GLY A 181 -0.25 2.47 -8.99
N ALA A 182 0.90 2.10 -8.44
CA ALA A 182 1.79 3.01 -7.69
C ALA A 182 2.37 4.12 -8.59
N LEU A 183 2.71 3.82 -9.85
CA LEU A 183 3.15 4.82 -10.82
C LEU A 183 2.03 5.79 -11.17
N THR A 184 0.82 5.27 -11.45
CA THR A 184 -0.37 6.10 -11.72
C THR A 184 -0.70 6.98 -10.52
N PHE A 185 -0.59 6.43 -9.30
CA PHE A 185 -0.69 7.19 -8.04
C PHE A 185 0.32 8.34 -7.98
N PHE A 186 1.59 8.07 -8.29
CA PHE A 186 2.65 9.08 -8.23
C PHE A 186 2.38 10.22 -9.22
N LEU A 187 1.99 9.88 -10.44
CA LEU A 187 1.60 10.85 -11.46
C LEU A 187 0.35 11.64 -11.06
N ALA A 188 -0.67 10.98 -10.50
CA ALA A 188 -1.89 11.63 -10.01
C ALA A 188 -1.60 12.60 -8.86
N ALA A 189 -0.66 12.26 -7.96
CA ALA A 189 -0.23 13.14 -6.88
C ALA A 189 0.46 14.40 -7.43
N ILE A 190 1.38 14.26 -8.38
CA ILE A 190 2.04 15.40 -9.05
C ILE A 190 1.00 16.26 -9.79
N ALA A 191 0.11 15.62 -10.57
CA ALA A 191 -0.96 16.30 -11.28
C ALA A 191 -1.88 17.06 -10.31
N THR A 192 -2.23 16.46 -9.17
CA THR A 192 -3.02 17.13 -8.12
C THR A 192 -2.27 18.33 -7.57
N MET A 193 -0.95 18.25 -7.36
CA MET A 193 -0.18 19.40 -6.90
C MET A 193 -0.12 20.55 -7.92
N ALA A 194 -0.11 20.26 -9.22
CA ALA A 194 -0.01 21.26 -10.29
C ALA A 194 -1.38 21.81 -10.74
N VAL A 195 -2.38 20.94 -10.91
CA VAL A 195 -3.65 21.25 -11.57
C VAL A 195 -4.69 21.78 -10.60
N LEU A 196 -4.76 21.24 -9.38
CA LEU A 196 -5.74 21.64 -8.38
C LEU A 196 -5.73 23.16 -8.09
N PRO A 197 -4.59 23.85 -7.89
CA PRO A 197 -4.59 25.30 -7.68
C PRO A 197 -5.07 26.09 -8.90
N VAL A 198 -4.77 25.63 -10.12
CA VAL A 198 -5.22 26.27 -11.38
C VAL A 198 -6.74 26.10 -11.55
N TRP A 199 -7.27 24.91 -11.25
CA TRP A 199 -8.70 24.65 -11.37
C TRP A 199 -9.51 25.50 -10.38
N LEU A 200 -9.01 25.65 -9.14
CA LEU A 200 -9.67 26.43 -8.10
C LEU A 200 -9.60 27.94 -8.34
N SER A 201 -8.56 28.44 -9.02
CA SER A 201 -8.47 29.86 -9.40
C SER A 201 -9.49 30.25 -10.47
N ILE A 202 -9.83 29.32 -11.38
CA ILE A 202 -10.88 29.50 -12.41
C ILE A 202 -12.28 29.61 -11.77
N VAL A 203 -12.53 28.85 -10.70
CA VAL A 203 -13.82 28.84 -9.98
C VAL A 203 -14.03 30.10 -9.10
N ARG A 204 -13.08 31.05 -9.10
CA ARG A 204 -13.15 32.36 -8.41
C ARG A 204 -13.43 32.29 -6.91
N LEU A 205 -12.90 31.27 -6.23
CA LEU A 205 -12.88 31.18 -4.75
C LEU A 205 -11.79 32.09 -4.16
N GLN A 206 -11.89 33.42 -4.38
CA GLN A 206 -10.70 34.28 -4.37
C GLN A 206 -10.16 34.74 -3.01
N ASN A 207 -10.94 34.91 -1.92
CA ASN A 207 -10.39 35.68 -0.77
C ASN A 207 -10.51 35.05 0.64
N GLU A 208 -11.36 34.05 0.88
CA GLU A 208 -11.53 33.44 2.22
C GLU A 208 -11.26 31.91 2.23
N THR A 209 -10.79 31.37 1.11
CA THR A 209 -10.83 29.93 0.84
C THR A 209 -9.46 29.25 0.80
N GLU A 210 -8.35 29.95 1.04
CA GLU A 210 -7.01 29.35 0.96
C GLU A 210 -6.85 28.15 1.91
N LEU A 211 -7.36 28.26 3.14
CA LEU A 211 -7.37 27.15 4.10
C LEU A 211 -8.23 25.97 3.64
N VAL A 212 -9.36 26.24 2.99
CA VAL A 212 -10.26 25.21 2.44
C VAL A 212 -9.60 24.52 1.24
N ILE A 213 -8.94 25.29 0.38
CA ILE A 213 -8.18 24.78 -0.78
C ILE A 213 -7.02 23.89 -0.31
N LEU A 214 -6.26 24.36 0.68
CA LEU A 214 -5.18 23.60 1.28
C LEU A 214 -5.70 22.32 1.95
N GLY A 215 -6.78 22.42 2.72
CA GLY A 215 -7.44 21.28 3.37
C GLY A 215 -7.93 20.24 2.36
N LEU A 216 -8.61 20.68 1.29
CA LEU A 216 -9.08 19.81 0.22
C LEU A 216 -7.93 19.13 -0.50
N ARG A 217 -6.83 19.84 -0.76
CA ARG A 217 -5.62 19.27 -1.37
C ARG A 217 -5.04 18.14 -0.53
N TRP A 218 -4.84 18.36 0.77
CA TRP A 218 -4.33 17.34 1.67
C TRP A 218 -5.29 16.17 1.82
N LEU A 219 -6.61 16.44 1.83
CA LEU A 219 -7.64 15.39 1.85
C LEU A 219 -7.59 14.51 0.59
N VAL A 220 -7.44 15.10 -0.59
CA VAL A 220 -7.31 14.37 -1.85
C VAL A 220 -6.03 13.54 -1.87
N LEU A 221 -4.89 14.11 -1.48
CA LEU A 221 -3.64 13.36 -1.41
C LEU A 221 -3.73 12.20 -0.40
N PHE A 222 -4.34 12.45 0.76
CA PHE A 222 -4.56 11.43 1.78
C PHE A 222 -5.46 10.30 1.26
N SER A 223 -6.57 10.62 0.60
CA SER A 223 -7.49 9.60 0.06
C SER A 223 -6.83 8.77 -1.04
N ILE A 224 -5.95 9.37 -1.85
CA ILE A 224 -5.17 8.65 -2.86
C ILE A 224 -4.19 7.68 -2.19
N VAL A 225 -3.50 8.08 -1.11
CA VAL A 225 -2.59 7.19 -0.35
C VAL A 225 -3.35 6.04 0.30
N VAL A 226 -4.49 6.33 0.94
CA VAL A 226 -5.36 5.31 1.55
C VAL A 226 -5.87 4.34 0.49
N GLY A 227 -6.30 4.84 -0.67
CA GLY A 227 -6.74 4.01 -1.79
C GLY A 227 -5.65 3.07 -2.30
N LEU A 228 -4.41 3.56 -2.42
CA LEU A 228 -3.27 2.72 -2.79
C LEU A 228 -2.97 1.67 -1.72
N ALA A 229 -2.96 2.04 -0.45
CA ALA A 229 -2.76 1.10 0.65
C ALA A 229 -3.83 0.00 0.67
N MET A 230 -5.11 0.37 0.48
CA MET A 230 -6.22 -0.59 0.39
C MET A 230 -6.07 -1.52 -0.82
N ALA A 231 -5.66 -1.00 -1.97
CA ALA A 231 -5.37 -1.82 -3.15
C ALA A 231 -4.28 -2.84 -2.86
N VAL A 232 -3.17 -2.39 -2.27
CA VAL A 232 -2.04 -3.26 -1.95
C VAL A 232 -2.42 -4.30 -0.89
N TYR A 233 -3.18 -3.95 0.15
CA TYR A 233 -3.66 -4.92 1.14
C TYR A 233 -4.67 -5.92 0.58
N ARG A 234 -5.42 -5.55 -0.45
CA ARG A 234 -6.41 -6.44 -1.07
C ARG A 234 -5.78 -7.47 -1.99
N TRP A 235 -4.81 -7.05 -2.81
CA TRP A 235 -4.26 -7.86 -3.90
C TRP A 235 -2.83 -8.35 -3.66
N GLY A 236 -2.07 -7.68 -2.79
CA GLY A 236 -0.70 -8.03 -2.43
C GLY A 236 -0.60 -9.42 -1.78
N PRO A 237 -1.29 -9.68 -0.66
CA PRO A 237 -1.21 -10.97 0.02
C PRO A 237 -1.77 -12.11 -0.83
N ASP A 238 -1.18 -13.29 -0.69
CA ASP A 238 -1.64 -14.51 -1.35
C ASP A 238 -2.71 -15.25 -0.55
N ARG A 239 -3.92 -14.72 -0.60
CA ARG A 239 -5.12 -15.30 0.04
C ARG A 239 -6.39 -14.88 -0.67
N LYS A 240 -7.53 -15.43 -0.27
CA LYS A 240 -8.84 -14.92 -0.69
C LYS A 240 -9.03 -13.48 -0.21
N SER A 241 -9.38 -12.58 -1.13
CA SER A 241 -9.42 -11.15 -0.80
C SER A 241 -10.48 -10.83 0.28
N PRO A 242 -10.14 -10.02 1.29
CA PRO A 242 -11.11 -9.55 2.29
C PRO A 242 -12.11 -8.58 1.66
N ARG A 243 -13.23 -8.32 2.32
CA ARG A 243 -14.13 -7.22 1.94
C ARG A 243 -13.45 -5.87 2.22
N TRP A 244 -13.71 -4.87 1.39
CA TRP A 244 -13.11 -3.53 1.51
C TRP A 244 -13.24 -2.90 2.89
N ARG A 245 -14.33 -3.18 3.61
CA ARG A 245 -14.60 -2.69 4.96
C ARG A 245 -13.59 -3.14 6.02
N TRP A 246 -12.87 -4.24 5.79
CA TRP A 246 -11.86 -4.76 6.73
C TRP A 246 -10.48 -4.16 6.51
N LEU A 247 -10.27 -3.47 5.37
CA LEU A 247 -8.97 -2.96 4.97
C LEU A 247 -8.71 -1.51 5.37
N TRP A 248 -9.77 -0.71 5.48
CA TRP A 248 -9.66 0.73 5.71
C TRP A 248 -9.04 1.10 7.07
N PRO A 249 -9.25 0.38 8.20
CA PRO A 249 -8.68 0.82 9.48
C PRO A 249 -7.15 0.85 9.45
N GLY A 250 -6.52 -0.23 8.97
CA GLY A 250 -5.08 -0.31 8.77
C GLY A 250 -4.57 0.64 7.71
N ALA A 251 -5.32 0.83 6.62
CA ALA A 251 -4.93 1.75 5.54
C ALA A 251 -4.92 3.21 6.01
N ILE A 252 -5.95 3.64 6.75
CA ILE A 252 -6.04 4.98 7.33
C ILE A 252 -4.95 5.18 8.38
N LEU A 253 -4.82 4.27 9.36
CA LEU A 253 -3.83 4.40 10.41
C LEU A 253 -2.40 4.41 9.83
N GLY A 254 -2.10 3.48 8.93
CA GLY A 254 -0.81 3.41 8.24
C GLY A 254 -0.53 4.70 7.47
N SER A 255 -1.50 5.22 6.71
CA SER A 255 -1.32 6.47 5.95
C SER A 255 -1.11 7.69 6.85
N LEU A 256 -1.82 7.78 7.97
CA LEU A 256 -1.65 8.88 8.95
C LEU A 256 -0.26 8.85 9.57
N VAL A 257 0.15 7.68 10.08
CA VAL A 257 1.49 7.51 10.68
C VAL A 257 2.57 7.75 9.63
N TRP A 258 2.36 7.27 8.40
CA TRP A 258 3.28 7.48 7.29
C TRP A 258 3.47 8.96 6.98
N ILE A 259 2.40 9.77 6.94
CA ILE A 259 2.51 11.23 6.75
C ILE A 259 3.28 11.89 7.90
N VAL A 260 2.97 11.54 9.16
CA VAL A 260 3.66 12.12 10.33
C VAL A 260 5.15 11.79 10.28
N VAL A 261 5.49 10.52 10.06
CA VAL A 261 6.88 10.08 9.90
C VAL A 261 7.54 10.73 8.68
N SER A 262 6.77 10.97 7.60
CA SER A 262 7.24 11.66 6.41
C SER A 262 7.71 13.08 6.68
N ILE A 263 6.91 13.82 7.46
CA ILE A 263 7.22 15.18 7.87
C ILE A 263 8.47 15.18 8.76
N ILE A 264 8.50 14.30 9.77
CA ILE A 264 9.65 14.17 10.70
C ILE A 264 10.92 13.85 9.92
N PHE A 265 10.88 12.86 9.02
CA PHE A 265 12.03 12.47 8.22
C PHE A 265 12.51 13.60 7.30
N SER A 266 11.59 14.34 6.68
CA SER A 266 11.95 15.52 5.86
C SER A 266 12.65 16.60 6.67
N THR A 267 12.22 16.85 7.92
CA THR A 267 12.92 17.79 8.81
C THR A 267 14.29 17.30 9.21
N LEU A 268 14.44 16.01 9.54
CA LEU A 268 15.73 15.41 9.86
C LEU A 268 16.70 15.53 8.68
N LEU A 269 16.25 15.24 7.45
CA LEU A 269 17.11 15.33 6.26
C LEU A 269 17.69 16.73 6.01
N ARG A 270 16.99 17.79 6.41
CA ARG A 270 17.50 19.17 6.28
C ARG A 270 18.69 19.39 7.21
N GLU A 271 18.64 18.86 8.42
CA GLU A 271 19.74 18.91 9.39
C GLU A 271 20.90 17.99 8.98
N PHE A 272 20.60 16.84 8.38
CA PHE A 272 21.58 15.91 7.80
C PHE A 272 22.32 16.48 6.56
N GLY A 273 21.88 17.61 5.99
CA GLY A 273 22.59 18.30 4.90
C GLY A 273 24.06 18.64 5.24
N LEU A 274 24.39 18.76 6.53
CA LEU A 274 25.77 18.93 7.02
C LEU A 274 26.62 17.64 6.96
N PHE A 275 26.01 16.44 6.99
CA PHE A 275 26.70 15.15 6.82
C PHE A 275 27.06 14.83 5.36
N ASN A 276 26.47 15.54 4.40
CA ASN A 276 26.77 15.42 2.97
C ASN A 276 28.26 15.73 2.67
N SER A 277 28.91 16.55 3.51
CA SER A 277 30.34 16.90 3.37
C SER A 277 31.29 15.73 3.65
N THR A 278 30.86 14.68 4.36
CA THR A 278 31.74 13.54 4.75
C THR A 278 31.40 12.26 3.99
N TYR A 279 30.11 12.02 3.71
CA TYR A 279 29.64 10.77 3.12
C TYR A 279 29.12 10.93 1.68
N GLY A 280 28.95 12.16 1.18
CA GLY A 280 28.59 12.44 -0.21
C GLY A 280 27.38 11.62 -0.71
N PRO A 281 27.43 11.03 -1.92
CA PRO A 281 26.33 10.26 -2.51
C PRO A 281 25.86 9.05 -1.66
N LEU A 282 26.73 8.48 -0.82
CA LEU A 282 26.38 7.35 0.04
C LEU A 282 25.32 7.75 1.08
N ALA A 283 25.36 8.99 1.57
CA ALA A 283 24.37 9.51 2.51
C ALA A 283 22.95 9.52 1.91
N ALA A 284 22.82 9.85 0.63
CA ALA A 284 21.54 9.83 -0.07
C ALA A 284 20.95 8.42 -0.18
N VAL A 285 21.79 7.42 -0.48
CA VAL A 285 21.36 6.01 -0.54
C VAL A 285 20.92 5.51 0.83
N ILE A 286 21.66 5.81 1.89
CA ILE A 286 21.32 5.43 3.27
C ILE A 286 19.99 6.08 3.68
N ALA A 287 19.82 7.38 3.42
CA ALA A 287 18.58 8.09 3.68
C ALA A 287 17.39 7.45 2.93
N MET A 288 17.55 7.16 1.64
CA MET A 288 16.52 6.51 0.83
C MET A 288 16.18 5.10 1.34
N MET A 289 17.19 4.32 1.73
CA MET A 289 16.98 2.99 2.30
C MET A 289 16.21 3.07 3.62
N PHE A 290 16.56 4.01 4.49
CA PHE A 290 15.84 4.23 5.76
C PHE A 290 14.41 4.71 5.53
N TRP A 291 14.18 5.54 4.52
CA TRP A 291 12.85 5.96 4.11
C TRP A 291 11.97 4.80 3.64
N PHE A 292 12.50 3.92 2.78
CA PHE A 292 11.77 2.73 2.35
C PHE A 292 11.54 1.76 3.50
N TYR A 293 12.50 1.63 4.42
CA TYR A 293 12.33 0.85 5.65
C TYR A 293 11.16 1.38 6.49
N LEU A 294 11.12 2.67 6.79
CA LEU A 294 10.04 3.27 7.57
C LEU A 294 8.69 3.10 6.86
N THR A 295 8.65 3.31 5.54
CA THR A 295 7.44 3.12 4.74
C THR A 295 6.95 1.68 4.81
N ALA A 296 7.82 0.70 4.53
CA ALA A 296 7.47 -0.71 4.60
C ALA A 296 7.02 -1.11 6.00
N PHE A 297 7.75 -0.69 7.04
CA PHE A 297 7.41 -0.97 8.43
C PHE A 297 6.01 -0.45 8.80
N ILE A 298 5.71 0.82 8.51
CA ILE A 298 4.43 1.44 8.84
C ILE A 298 3.26 0.72 8.14
N PHE A 299 3.40 0.42 6.84
CA PHE A 299 2.34 -0.26 6.11
C PHE A 299 2.24 -1.76 6.46
N LEU A 300 3.31 -2.42 6.89
CA LEU A 300 3.22 -3.79 7.43
C LEU A 300 2.53 -3.80 8.79
N VAL A 301 2.79 -2.82 9.66
CA VAL A 301 2.04 -2.65 10.92
C VAL A 301 0.55 -2.36 10.65
N GLY A 302 0.25 -1.55 9.64
CA GLY A 302 -1.14 -1.33 9.20
C GLY A 302 -1.80 -2.61 8.68
N ALA A 303 -1.07 -3.48 7.99
CA ALA A 303 -1.57 -4.78 7.57
C ALA A 303 -1.81 -5.72 8.77
N GLU A 304 -0.89 -5.75 9.73
CA GLU A 304 -1.02 -6.51 10.97
C GLU A 304 -2.25 -6.07 11.78
N LEU A 305 -2.57 -4.77 11.79
CA LEU A 305 -3.82 -4.29 12.39
C LEU A 305 -5.05 -4.90 11.71
N ASN A 306 -5.07 -4.96 10.38
CA ASN A 306 -6.17 -5.56 9.64
C ASN A 306 -6.29 -7.07 9.91
N VAL A 307 -5.17 -7.79 9.99
CA VAL A 307 -5.11 -9.21 10.40
C VAL A 307 -5.76 -9.40 11.77
N GLN A 308 -5.36 -8.59 12.77
CA GLN A 308 -5.89 -8.73 14.14
C GLN A 308 -7.36 -8.34 14.26
N LEU A 309 -7.85 -7.44 13.39
CA LEU A 309 -9.28 -7.12 13.27
C LEU A 309 -10.07 -8.30 12.69
N GLU A 310 -9.58 -8.93 11.62
CA GLU A 310 -10.23 -10.10 11.04
C GLU A 310 -10.29 -11.25 12.05
N ARG A 311 -9.21 -11.51 12.78
CA ARG A 311 -9.16 -12.55 13.82
C ARG A 311 -10.06 -12.28 15.02
N GLN A 312 -10.50 -11.02 15.22
CA GLN A 312 -11.37 -10.69 16.34
C GLN A 312 -12.80 -11.17 16.12
N THR A 313 -13.24 -11.26 14.87
CA THR A 313 -14.59 -11.69 14.51
C THR A 313 -14.62 -13.15 14.10
N ALA A 314 -15.70 -13.85 14.42
CA ALA A 314 -16.02 -15.16 13.85
C ALA A 314 -16.77 -15.04 12.51
N CYS A 315 -17.24 -13.84 12.15
CA CYS A 315 -17.86 -13.59 10.86
C CYS A 315 -16.91 -13.73 9.69
N ASP A 316 -17.40 -14.26 8.58
CA ASP A 316 -16.61 -14.30 7.35
C ASP A 316 -16.30 -12.88 6.82
N SER A 317 -15.03 -12.52 6.88
CA SER A 317 -14.47 -11.25 6.41
C SER A 317 -14.19 -11.24 4.89
N THR A 318 -14.26 -12.39 4.23
CA THR A 318 -13.86 -12.59 2.83
C THR A 318 -14.98 -12.27 1.83
N ILE A 319 -14.61 -12.14 0.55
CA ILE A 319 -15.58 -11.96 -0.55
C ILE A 319 -16.27 -13.28 -0.93
N GLY A 320 -17.44 -13.18 -1.58
CA GLY A 320 -18.18 -14.34 -2.08
C GLY A 320 -19.26 -14.82 -1.11
N LYS A 321 -19.64 -16.10 -1.26
CA LYS A 321 -20.58 -16.75 -0.34
C LYS A 321 -19.91 -16.97 1.01
N ARG A 322 -20.68 -16.79 2.10
CA ARG A 322 -20.20 -17.05 3.46
C ARG A 322 -19.76 -18.50 3.60
N GLN A 323 -18.59 -18.70 4.19
CA GLN A 323 -18.02 -20.00 4.49
C GLN A 323 -17.76 -20.15 6.01
N PRO A 324 -17.89 -21.38 6.55
CA PRO A 324 -17.52 -21.65 7.94
C PRO A 324 -16.01 -21.43 8.16
N LEU A 325 -15.60 -21.28 9.42
CA LEU A 325 -14.17 -21.19 9.75
C LEU A 325 -13.41 -22.43 9.27
N GLY A 326 -12.23 -22.23 8.69
CA GLY A 326 -11.37 -23.25 8.12
C GLY A 326 -11.54 -23.43 6.60
N GLU A 327 -12.60 -22.89 6.00
CA GLU A 327 -12.89 -23.00 4.56
C GLU A 327 -12.82 -21.65 3.82
N ARG A 328 -12.39 -20.56 4.49
CA ARG A 328 -12.41 -19.21 3.90
C ARG A 328 -11.17 -18.90 3.05
N GLU A 329 -10.23 -19.85 2.95
CA GLU A 329 -8.98 -19.72 2.19
C GLU A 329 -8.19 -18.44 2.60
N ALA A 330 -8.25 -18.10 3.88
CA ALA A 330 -7.59 -16.94 4.46
C ALA A 330 -7.31 -17.17 5.95
N VAL A 331 -6.05 -17.40 6.32
CA VAL A 331 -5.61 -17.69 7.70
C VAL A 331 -6.15 -16.69 8.72
N PRO A 332 -6.12 -15.36 8.51
CA PRO A 332 -6.70 -14.41 9.46
C PRO A 332 -8.23 -14.48 9.60
N ALA A 333 -8.94 -15.01 8.61
CA ALA A 333 -10.38 -15.20 8.64
C ALA A 333 -10.79 -16.59 9.17
N ASP A 334 -9.87 -17.55 9.11
CA ASP A 334 -10.05 -18.94 9.55
C ASP A 334 -9.51 -19.20 10.97
N THR A 335 -8.80 -18.25 11.57
CA THR A 335 -8.26 -18.36 12.94
C THR A 335 -8.82 -17.27 13.83
N LEU A 336 -9.13 -17.63 15.08
CA LEU A 336 -9.67 -16.68 16.04
C LEU A 336 -8.59 -16.08 16.94
N ALA A 337 -8.85 -14.89 17.47
CA ALA A 337 -8.01 -14.27 18.48
C ALA A 337 -7.89 -15.18 19.70
N GLY A 338 -6.65 -15.50 20.10
CA GLY A 338 -6.34 -16.43 21.19
C GLY A 338 -5.79 -17.78 20.71
N GLU A 339 -6.04 -18.16 19.45
CA GLU A 339 -5.50 -19.38 18.86
C GLU A 339 -4.10 -19.16 18.26
N PRO A 340 -3.19 -20.14 18.32
CA PRO A 340 -1.94 -20.08 17.58
C PRO A 340 -2.22 -20.10 16.06
N ILE A 341 -1.46 -19.32 15.30
CA ILE A 341 -1.46 -19.41 13.83
C ILE A 341 -0.66 -20.65 13.45
N ASP A 342 -1.34 -21.75 13.12
CA ASP A 342 -0.71 -22.95 12.59
C ASP A 342 -0.69 -22.91 11.05
N SER A 343 0.43 -22.46 10.49
CA SER A 343 0.62 -22.42 9.04
C SER A 343 0.78 -23.81 8.39
N SER A 344 0.84 -24.90 9.17
CA SER A 344 1.07 -26.26 8.65
C SER A 344 -0.18 -26.99 8.17
N ASN A 345 -1.37 -26.51 8.55
CA ASN A 345 -2.66 -27.14 8.24
C ASN A 345 -3.42 -26.50 7.07
N ASN A 346 -2.79 -25.61 6.31
CA ASN A 346 -3.43 -25.00 5.15
C ASN A 346 -3.12 -25.83 3.90
N PRO A 347 -4.11 -26.50 3.27
CA PRO A 347 -3.89 -27.45 2.17
C PRO A 347 -3.29 -26.83 0.90
#